data_AF-A0A2Z6P1A5-F1
#
_entry.id   AF-A0A2Z6P1A5-F1
#
_cell.length_a   1.000
_cell.length_b   1.000
_cell.length_c   1.000
_cell.angle_alpha   90.00
_cell.angle_beta   90.00
_cell.angle_gamma   90.00
#
_symmetry.space_group_name_H-M   'P 1'
#
loop_
_entity.id
_entity.type
_entity.pdbx_description
1 polymer ?
#
loop_
_entity_poly.entity_id
_entity_poly.type
_entity_poly.pdbx_seq_one_letter_code
_entity_poly.pdbx_strand_id
1 'polypeptide(L)'
;MRLLSTPSLSFSPFLLPTNRSRSISRHRYSVRCATFINNDGGDSFTAKSGYLFELSAIEADSLSEYNISKIAAIYFRKPIVVARRLFQTGFAFGKWFGLRYLDNRFDRSDDMFEVRAAELKKILVELGPAYIKIAQAISSRADLIPPSYLNELSLLQDRISPFSTEIAFNMIEQELGLSLVEIFSEISPEPVAAASLGQVYQARLRRTGQVVAVKVQRPGVQAAISLDILILRFMAGLVRRAGKLNTDLQVMLPLAM
;
A
#
# COMPACT_ATOMS: atom_id res chain seq x y z
N MET A 1 -45.89 47.36 21.68
CA MET A 1 -47.24 46.81 21.94
C MET A 1 -47.04 45.53 22.76
N ARG A 2 -47.39 45.59 24.06
CA ARG A 2 -47.46 44.56 25.15
C ARG A 2 -46.74 43.21 24.91
N LEU A 3 -45.60 42.84 25.55
CA LEU A 3 -45.27 42.58 26.98
C LEU A 3 -46.20 41.63 27.73
N LEU A 4 -45.61 40.57 28.30
CA LEU A 4 -45.74 39.92 29.64
C LEU A 4 -45.28 38.46 29.52
N SER A 5 -44.56 37.79 30.42
CA SER A 5 -43.72 38.08 31.60
C SER A 5 -43.27 36.70 32.13
N THR A 6 -42.09 36.65 32.75
CA THR A 6 -41.42 35.49 33.39
C THR A 6 -42.21 34.84 34.54
N PRO A 7 -41.72 33.73 35.15
CA PRO A 7 -40.80 33.90 36.28
C PRO A 7 -39.60 32.91 36.33
N SER A 8 -38.52 33.44 36.90
CA SER A 8 -37.28 32.81 37.36
C SER A 8 -37.49 31.77 38.46
N LEU A 9 -36.64 30.73 38.55
CA LEU A 9 -36.28 30.07 39.81
C LEU A 9 -34.89 29.39 39.73
N SER A 10 -34.18 29.53 40.84
CA SER A 10 -32.78 29.29 41.22
C SER A 10 -32.05 28.03 40.71
N PHE A 11 -30.81 28.22 40.25
CA PHE A 11 -29.76 27.19 40.27
C PHE A 11 -29.11 27.13 41.67
N SER A 12 -29.25 26.00 42.35
CA SER A 12 -28.42 25.64 43.50
C SER A 12 -27.24 24.77 43.04
N PRO A 13 -26.05 24.87 43.66
CA PRO A 13 -24.86 24.12 43.25
C PRO A 13 -24.90 22.71 43.86
N PHE A 14 -25.11 21.68 43.05
CA PHE A 14 -25.13 20.29 43.51
C PHE A 14 -23.90 19.53 43.02
N LEU A 15 -22.89 19.50 43.89
CA LEU A 15 -21.96 18.39 44.18
C LEU A 15 -21.56 17.46 43.03
N LEU A 16 -20.35 17.69 42.50
CA LEU A 16 -19.55 16.68 41.81
C LEU A 16 -19.20 15.54 42.79
N PRO A 17 -19.48 14.26 42.46
CA PRO A 17 -18.75 13.17 43.05
C PRO A 17 -17.37 13.09 42.39
N THR A 18 -16.35 13.26 43.22
CA THR A 18 -14.97 12.94 42.93
C THR A 18 -14.79 11.47 42.56
N ASN A 19 -13.93 11.24 41.57
CA ASN A 19 -13.03 10.08 41.48
C ASN A 19 -13.65 8.69 41.23
N ARG A 20 -13.49 8.21 39.99
CA ARG A 20 -12.72 6.98 39.75
C ARG A 20 -12.14 7.03 38.35
N SER A 21 -10.82 7.26 38.30
CA SER A 21 -9.98 6.87 37.17
C SER A 21 -10.20 5.38 36.93
N ARG A 22 -11.11 5.02 36.00
CA ARG A 22 -11.13 3.69 35.41
C ARG A 22 -10.02 3.68 34.39
N SER A 23 -8.86 3.17 34.80
CA SER A 23 -7.87 2.69 33.86
C SER A 23 -8.60 1.75 32.90
N ILE A 24 -8.72 2.18 31.64
CA ILE A 24 -9.09 1.29 30.56
C ILE A 24 -7.89 0.34 30.44
N SER A 25 -7.98 -0.80 31.12
CA SER A 25 -7.05 -1.89 30.95
C SER A 25 -7.15 -2.30 29.50
N ARG A 26 -6.14 -1.91 28.71
CA ARG A 26 -5.86 -2.47 27.39
C ARG A 26 -5.73 -3.97 27.58
N HIS A 27 -6.85 -4.68 27.47
CA HIS A 27 -6.85 -6.12 27.40
C HIS A 27 -6.02 -6.45 26.15
N ARG A 28 -4.88 -7.11 26.39
CA ARG A 28 -4.02 -7.66 25.34
C ARG A 28 -4.88 -8.68 24.59
N TYR A 29 -5.52 -8.23 23.51
CA TYR A 29 -6.06 -9.16 22.54
C TYR A 29 -4.86 -9.85 21.90
N SER A 30 -4.74 -11.13 22.21
CA SER A 30 -3.84 -12.06 21.54
C SER A 30 -4.13 -11.94 20.05
N VAL A 31 -3.23 -11.28 19.34
CA VAL A 31 -3.21 -11.22 17.88
C VAL A 31 -2.85 -12.62 17.40
N ARG A 32 -3.83 -13.51 17.40
CA ARG A 32 -3.85 -14.65 16.50
C ARG A 32 -4.21 -14.07 15.14
N CYS A 33 -3.18 -13.57 14.44
CA CYS A 33 -3.23 -13.42 13.00
C CYS A 33 -3.62 -14.82 12.49
N ALA A 34 -4.88 -14.96 12.11
CA ALA A 34 -5.49 -16.24 11.86
C ALA A 34 -4.73 -16.91 10.72
N THR A 35 -4.18 -18.08 11.04
CA THR A 35 -3.64 -19.08 10.12
C THR A 35 -4.73 -19.58 9.19
N PHE A 36 -5.18 -18.74 8.25
CA PHE A 36 -6.24 -19.10 7.29
C PHE A 36 -6.03 -18.36 5.97
N ILE A 37 -5.10 -18.88 5.18
CA ILE A 37 -5.23 -18.81 3.72
C ILE A 37 -5.17 -20.26 3.24
N ASN A 38 -6.30 -20.97 3.37
CA ASN A 38 -6.60 -22.06 2.46
C ASN A 38 -6.93 -21.44 1.09
N ASN A 39 -6.61 -22.20 0.05
CA ASN A 39 -6.16 -21.78 -1.27
C ASN A 39 -7.23 -21.16 -2.21
N ASP A 40 -8.43 -20.81 -1.75
CA ASP A 40 -9.59 -20.69 -2.66
C ASP A 40 -10.26 -19.29 -2.73
N GLY A 41 -9.69 -18.26 -2.10
CA GLY A 41 -10.27 -16.89 -2.08
C GLY A 41 -9.31 -15.75 -2.40
N GLY A 42 -8.07 -16.06 -2.81
CA GLY A 42 -7.05 -15.06 -3.09
C GLY A 42 -7.33 -14.34 -4.41
N ASP A 43 -7.59 -13.05 -4.36
CA ASP A 43 -7.75 -12.25 -5.57
C ASP A 43 -6.48 -12.31 -6.44
N SER A 44 -6.67 -12.29 -7.77
CA SER A 44 -5.58 -12.45 -8.76
C SER A 44 -4.41 -11.49 -8.51
N PHE A 45 -4.68 -10.31 -7.94
CA PHE A 45 -3.68 -9.31 -7.64
C PHE A 45 -2.81 -9.71 -6.43
N THR A 46 -3.40 -10.19 -5.33
CA THR A 46 -2.64 -10.72 -4.19
C THR A 46 -1.87 -11.99 -4.55
N ALA A 47 -2.46 -12.89 -5.35
CA ALA A 47 -1.82 -14.11 -5.81
C ALA A 47 -0.57 -13.83 -6.69
N LYS A 48 -0.68 -12.89 -7.63
CA LYS A 48 0.43 -12.53 -8.54
C LYS A 48 1.55 -11.78 -7.83
N SER A 49 1.20 -10.98 -6.83
CA SER A 49 2.17 -10.11 -6.17
C SER A 49 3.04 -10.83 -5.12
N GLY A 50 2.68 -12.06 -4.74
CA GLY A 50 3.58 -13.01 -4.05
C GLY A 50 3.79 -12.74 -2.56
N TYR A 51 2.94 -11.92 -1.94
CA TYR A 51 3.09 -11.41 -0.58
C TYR A 51 2.44 -12.28 0.51
N LEU A 52 2.47 -13.60 0.37
CA LEU A 52 2.11 -14.49 1.48
C LEU A 52 3.31 -14.63 2.42
N PHE A 53 3.41 -13.71 3.37
CA PHE A 53 4.18 -13.92 4.58
C PHE A 53 3.27 -13.67 5.78
N GLU A 54 3.18 -14.65 6.67
CA GLU A 54 2.64 -14.41 8.00
C GLU A 54 3.63 -13.51 8.75
N LEU A 55 3.25 -12.24 8.91
CA LEU A 55 3.90 -11.38 9.89
C LEU A 55 3.36 -11.76 11.26
N SER A 56 4.26 -11.94 12.23
CA SER A 56 3.81 -11.99 13.61
C SER A 56 3.15 -10.66 13.98
N ALA A 57 2.22 -10.70 14.93
CA ALA A 57 1.53 -9.53 15.46
C ALA A 57 2.45 -8.32 15.76
N ILE A 58 3.61 -8.62 16.33
CA ILE A 58 4.62 -7.65 16.73
C ILE A 58 5.28 -7.03 15.49
N GLU A 59 5.52 -7.83 14.46
CA GLU A 59 6.06 -7.34 13.20
C GLU A 59 5.03 -6.45 12.47
N ALA A 60 3.76 -6.86 12.42
CA ALA A 60 2.70 -6.05 11.81
C ALA A 60 2.53 -4.68 12.51
N ASP A 61 2.49 -4.67 13.84
CA ASP A 61 2.43 -3.45 14.64
C ASP A 61 3.66 -2.55 14.40
N SER A 62 4.86 -3.14 14.28
CA SER A 62 6.08 -2.38 14.02
C SER A 62 6.15 -1.73 12.63
N LEU A 63 5.39 -2.24 11.65
CA LEU A 63 5.32 -1.67 10.31
C LEU A 63 4.34 -0.49 10.21
N SER A 64 3.48 -0.29 11.23
CA SER A 64 2.54 0.85 11.29
C SER A 64 3.29 2.18 11.36
N GLU A 65 4.45 2.17 12.01
CA GLU A 65 5.34 3.32 12.13
C GLU A 65 6.51 3.19 11.12
N TYR A 66 6.60 4.10 10.15
CA TYR A 66 7.64 4.04 9.12
C TYR A 66 9.03 4.28 9.73
N ASN A 67 9.81 3.22 9.90
CA ASN A 67 11.19 3.29 10.36
C ASN A 67 12.07 2.30 9.57
N ILE A 68 12.96 2.83 8.72
CA ILE A 68 13.79 2.02 7.83
C ILE A 68 14.73 1.08 8.59
N SER A 69 15.24 1.49 9.75
CA SER A 69 16.15 0.68 10.56
C SER A 69 15.43 -0.52 11.17
N LYS A 70 14.17 -0.32 11.65
CA LYS A 70 13.31 -1.41 12.16
C LYS A 70 12.95 -2.38 11.04
N ILE A 71 12.52 -1.86 9.88
CA ILE A 71 12.20 -2.66 8.69
C ILE A 71 13.40 -3.51 8.26
N ALA A 72 14.58 -2.89 8.16
CA ALA A 72 15.81 -3.60 7.80
C ALA A 72 16.15 -4.71 8.80
N ALA A 73 15.99 -4.47 10.11
CA ALA A 73 16.26 -5.48 11.14
C ALA A 73 15.34 -6.71 11.02
N ILE A 74 14.06 -6.51 10.69
CA ILE A 74 13.09 -7.60 10.45
C ILE A 74 13.51 -8.41 9.22
N TYR A 75 13.79 -7.75 8.10
CA TYR A 75 14.12 -8.43 6.85
C TYR A 75 15.54 -9.00 6.80
N PHE A 76 16.47 -8.48 7.60
CA PHE A 76 17.81 -9.07 7.75
C PHE A 76 17.74 -10.50 8.33
N ARG A 77 16.73 -10.77 9.16
CA ARG A 77 16.46 -12.12 9.69
C ARG A 77 15.76 -13.05 8.69
N LYS A 78 15.30 -12.54 7.55
CA LYS A 78 14.56 -13.29 6.52
C LYS A 78 15.30 -13.21 5.16
N PRO A 79 16.58 -13.66 5.07
CA PRO A 79 17.40 -13.45 3.88
C PRO A 79 16.84 -14.14 2.62
N ILE A 80 16.22 -15.31 2.76
CA ILE A 80 15.60 -16.04 1.63
C ILE A 80 14.45 -15.24 1.03
N VAL A 81 13.64 -14.57 1.87
CA VAL A 81 12.52 -13.72 1.43
C VAL A 81 13.02 -12.55 0.60
N VAL A 82 14.04 -11.87 1.12
CA VAL A 82 14.66 -10.72 0.43
C VAL A 82 15.30 -11.17 -0.88
N ALA A 83 16.07 -12.26 -0.87
CA ALA A 83 16.74 -12.79 -2.06
C ALA A 83 15.75 -13.22 -3.15
N ARG A 84 14.68 -13.94 -2.77
CA ARG A 84 13.61 -14.32 -3.71
C ARG A 84 12.96 -13.09 -4.34
N ARG A 85 12.67 -12.07 -3.53
CA ARG A 85 12.03 -10.85 -4.02
C ARG A 85 12.96 -10.01 -4.91
N LEU A 86 14.24 -9.92 -4.56
CA LEU A 86 15.28 -9.32 -5.40
C LEU A 86 15.38 -10.04 -6.74
N PHE A 87 15.40 -11.38 -6.74
CA PHE A 87 15.44 -12.16 -7.96
C PHE A 87 14.19 -11.97 -8.81
N GLN A 88 12.99 -12.01 -8.22
CA GLN A 88 11.72 -11.76 -8.94
C GLN A 88 11.72 -10.38 -9.61
N THR A 89 12.09 -9.34 -8.85
CA THR A 89 12.16 -7.95 -9.33
C THR A 89 13.21 -7.82 -10.43
N GLY A 90 14.43 -8.31 -10.16
CA GLY A 90 15.56 -8.24 -11.08
C GLY A 90 15.33 -9.02 -12.36
N PHE A 91 14.71 -10.19 -12.29
CA PHE A 91 14.37 -11.00 -13.47
C PHE A 91 13.29 -10.33 -14.32
N ALA A 92 12.23 -9.78 -13.71
CA ALA A 92 11.16 -9.09 -14.43
C ALA A 92 11.68 -7.88 -15.21
N PHE A 93 12.42 -6.99 -14.53
CA PHE A 93 13.03 -5.82 -15.20
C PHE A 93 14.16 -6.24 -16.14
N GLY A 94 15.01 -7.18 -15.76
CA GLY A 94 16.13 -7.65 -16.58
C GLY A 94 15.68 -8.26 -17.90
N LYS A 95 14.60 -9.05 -17.88
CA LYS A 95 13.96 -9.57 -19.10
C LYS A 95 13.47 -8.43 -19.99
N TRP A 96 12.75 -7.45 -19.42
CA TRP A 96 12.22 -6.31 -20.17
C TRP A 96 13.35 -5.44 -20.78
N PHE A 97 14.39 -5.12 -20.01
CA PHE A 97 15.57 -4.38 -20.51
C PHE A 97 16.32 -5.17 -21.58
N GLY A 98 16.49 -6.48 -21.40
CA GLY A 98 17.14 -7.34 -22.41
C GLY A 98 16.36 -7.37 -23.71
N LEU A 99 15.04 -7.50 -23.66
CA LEU A 99 14.18 -7.41 -24.83
C LEU A 99 14.26 -6.03 -25.51
N ARG A 100 14.23 -4.95 -24.73
CA ARG A 100 14.38 -3.58 -25.28
C ARG A 100 15.74 -3.34 -25.93
N TYR A 101 16.80 -3.92 -25.37
CA TYR A 101 18.15 -3.89 -25.93
C TYR A 101 18.23 -4.66 -27.26
N LEU A 102 17.59 -5.84 -27.34
CA LEU A 102 17.49 -6.59 -28.59
C LEU A 102 16.70 -5.82 -29.66
N ASP A 103 15.56 -5.23 -29.32
CA ASP A 103 14.78 -4.43 -30.28
C ASP A 103 15.60 -3.27 -30.85
N ASN A 104 16.41 -2.62 -30.01
CA ASN A 104 17.32 -1.57 -30.43
C ASN A 104 18.45 -2.08 -31.33
N ARG A 105 18.92 -3.32 -31.10
CA ARG A 105 19.95 -3.97 -31.92
C ARG A 105 19.42 -4.34 -33.32
N PHE A 106 18.12 -4.64 -33.42
CA PHE A 106 17.44 -5.04 -34.65
C PHE A 106 16.70 -3.90 -35.37
N ASP A 107 16.87 -2.64 -34.92
CA ASP A 107 16.21 -1.45 -35.49
C ASP A 107 14.67 -1.53 -35.50
N ARG A 108 14.10 -2.23 -34.51
CA ARG A 108 12.64 -2.39 -34.31
C ARG A 108 12.13 -1.62 -33.09
N SER A 109 12.91 -0.66 -32.61
CA SER A 109 12.64 0.06 -31.36
C SER A 109 11.33 0.83 -31.39
N ASP A 110 11.01 1.40 -32.54
CA ASP A 110 9.88 2.32 -32.70
C ASP A 110 8.59 1.51 -32.90
N ASP A 111 8.65 0.44 -33.69
CA ASP A 111 7.55 -0.51 -33.89
C ASP A 111 7.11 -1.20 -32.59
N MET A 112 8.07 -1.55 -31.72
CA MET A 112 7.80 -2.29 -30.49
C MET A 112 7.53 -1.37 -29.29
N PHE A 113 7.59 -0.05 -29.45
CA PHE A 113 7.53 0.89 -28.35
C PHE A 113 6.25 0.76 -27.51
N GLU A 114 5.10 0.70 -28.18
CA GLU A 114 3.77 0.48 -27.55
C GLU A 114 3.70 -0.89 -26.86
N VAL A 115 4.24 -1.93 -27.50
CA VAL A 115 4.28 -3.28 -26.93
C VAL A 115 5.09 -3.30 -25.62
N ARG A 116 6.25 -2.63 -25.61
CA ARG A 116 7.10 -2.53 -24.42
C ARG A 116 6.47 -1.68 -23.32
N ALA A 117 5.68 -0.67 -23.68
CA ALA A 117 4.90 0.11 -22.72
C ALA A 117 3.84 -0.75 -22.03
N ALA A 118 3.07 -1.53 -22.79
CA ALA A 118 2.08 -2.46 -22.24
C ALA A 118 2.72 -3.56 -21.38
N GLU A 119 3.87 -4.09 -21.79
CA GLU A 119 4.64 -5.06 -21.00
C GLU A 119 5.15 -4.47 -19.68
N LEU A 120 5.64 -3.23 -19.70
CA LEU A 120 6.08 -2.54 -18.49
C LEU A 120 4.92 -2.37 -17.50
N LYS A 121 3.76 -1.92 -17.98
CA LYS A 121 2.53 -1.84 -17.17
C LYS A 121 2.22 -3.18 -16.52
N LYS A 122 2.25 -4.28 -17.30
CA LYS A 122 1.99 -5.63 -16.79
C LYS A 122 2.98 -6.03 -15.70
N ILE A 123 4.29 -5.78 -15.91
CA ILE A 123 5.32 -6.04 -14.90
C ILE A 123 5.04 -5.27 -13.61
N LEU A 124 4.67 -3.99 -13.70
CA LEU A 124 4.37 -3.16 -12.53
C LEU A 124 3.15 -3.68 -11.74
N VAL A 125 2.12 -4.16 -12.45
CA VAL A 125 0.96 -4.82 -11.81
C VAL A 125 1.35 -6.12 -11.13
N GLU A 126 2.15 -6.96 -11.79
CA GLU A 126 2.62 -8.25 -11.26
C GLU A 126 3.55 -8.06 -10.06
N LEU A 127 4.40 -7.03 -10.07
CA LEU A 127 5.25 -6.70 -8.93
C LEU A 127 4.43 -6.12 -7.76
N GLY A 128 3.31 -5.45 -8.02
CA GLY A 128 2.33 -5.13 -6.98
C GLY A 128 2.33 -3.66 -6.50
N PRO A 129 1.75 -3.38 -5.32
CA PRO A 129 1.30 -2.05 -4.92
C PRO A 129 2.39 -0.98 -4.85
N ALA A 130 3.60 -1.34 -4.41
CA ALA A 130 4.71 -0.39 -4.32
C ALA A 130 5.10 0.15 -5.70
N TYR A 131 5.21 -0.75 -6.69
CA TYR A 131 5.57 -0.42 -8.06
C TYR A 131 4.46 0.32 -8.80
N ILE A 132 3.19 -0.06 -8.56
CA ILE A 132 2.04 0.71 -9.06
C ILE A 132 2.07 2.15 -8.54
N LYS A 133 2.31 2.35 -7.23
CA LYS A 133 2.41 3.69 -6.65
C LYS A 133 3.55 4.51 -7.24
N ILE A 134 4.71 3.89 -7.45
CA ILE A 134 5.84 4.54 -8.10
C ILE A 134 5.46 4.95 -9.53
N ALA A 135 4.85 4.05 -10.28
CA ALA A 135 4.40 4.33 -11.64
C ALA A 135 3.38 5.48 -11.69
N GLN A 136 2.42 5.52 -10.76
CA GLN A 136 1.45 6.61 -10.63
C GLN A 136 2.14 7.94 -10.26
N ALA A 137 3.14 7.91 -9.39
CA ALA A 137 3.92 9.10 -9.05
C ALA A 137 4.71 9.62 -10.25
N ILE A 138 5.33 8.74 -11.05
CA ILE A 138 6.09 9.17 -12.22
C ILE A 138 5.14 9.59 -13.36
N SER A 139 3.99 8.92 -13.56
CA SER A 139 3.04 9.29 -14.62
C SER A 139 2.37 10.64 -14.39
N SER A 140 2.31 11.13 -13.14
CA SER A 140 1.91 12.51 -12.84
C SER A 140 2.90 13.56 -13.37
N ARG A 141 4.10 13.15 -13.77
CA ARG A 141 5.17 13.98 -14.32
C ARG A 141 5.43 13.63 -15.79
N ALA A 142 4.57 14.14 -16.67
CA ALA A 142 4.61 13.88 -18.11
C ALA A 142 5.93 14.32 -18.79
N ASP A 143 6.73 15.17 -18.13
CA ASP A 143 8.06 15.58 -18.55
C ASP A 143 9.12 14.45 -18.48
N LEU A 144 8.86 13.40 -17.69
CA LEU A 144 9.84 12.35 -17.39
C LEU A 144 9.72 11.09 -18.26
N ILE A 145 8.57 10.89 -18.92
CA ILE A 145 8.23 9.63 -19.59
C ILE A 145 7.67 9.92 -20.99
N PRO A 146 8.05 9.14 -22.02
CA PRO A 146 7.45 9.27 -23.35
C PRO A 146 5.93 9.02 -23.39
N PRO A 147 5.19 9.63 -24.33
CA PRO A 147 3.72 9.59 -24.37
C PRO A 147 3.09 8.17 -24.34
N SER A 148 3.64 7.20 -25.08
CA SER A 148 3.12 5.83 -25.12
C SER A 148 3.16 5.14 -23.76
N TYR A 149 4.26 5.31 -23.02
CA TYR A 149 4.37 4.82 -21.66
C TYR A 149 3.41 5.55 -20.72
N LEU A 150 3.26 6.87 -20.88
CA LEU A 150 2.31 7.63 -20.07
C LEU A 150 0.87 7.13 -20.25
N ASN A 151 0.46 6.87 -21.49
CA ASN A 151 -0.85 6.32 -21.81
C ASN A 151 -1.07 4.98 -21.10
N GLU A 152 -0.13 4.04 -21.22
CA GLU A 152 -0.21 2.74 -20.55
C GLU A 152 -0.20 2.84 -19.01
N LEU A 153 0.65 3.73 -18.44
CA LEU A 153 0.71 3.93 -16.99
C LEU A 153 -0.52 4.66 -16.43
N SER A 154 -1.21 5.47 -17.24
CA SER A 154 -2.47 6.11 -16.85
C SER A 154 -3.57 5.08 -16.56
N LEU A 155 -3.56 3.94 -17.27
CA LEU A 155 -4.48 2.82 -17.06
C LEU A 155 -4.26 2.10 -15.72
N LEU A 156 -3.12 2.32 -15.03
CA LEU A 156 -2.90 1.79 -13.68
C LEU A 156 -3.78 2.44 -12.60
N GLN A 157 -4.53 3.48 -12.97
CA GLN A 157 -5.50 4.13 -12.08
C GLN A 157 -6.86 3.41 -12.06
N ASP A 158 -7.05 2.40 -12.91
CA ASP A 158 -8.31 1.66 -13.02
C ASP A 158 -8.56 0.70 -11.85
N ARG A 159 -9.85 0.41 -11.61
CA ARG A 159 -10.33 -0.45 -10.52
C ARG A 159 -9.75 -1.86 -10.67
N ILE A 160 -9.14 -2.35 -9.61
CA ILE A 160 -8.62 -3.74 -9.53
C ILE A 160 -9.70 -4.62 -8.89
N SER A 161 -9.69 -5.92 -9.19
CA SER A 161 -10.57 -6.89 -8.53
C SER A 161 -10.49 -6.79 -7.00
N PRO A 162 -11.64 -6.73 -6.30
CA PRO A 162 -11.68 -6.75 -4.84
C PRO A 162 -11.18 -8.09 -4.29
N PHE A 163 -10.74 -8.07 -3.03
CA PHE A 163 -10.49 -9.29 -2.27
C PHE A 163 -11.73 -9.66 -1.44
N SER A 164 -11.77 -10.89 -0.92
CA SER A 164 -12.94 -11.42 -0.20
C SER A 164 -13.45 -10.45 0.87
N THR A 165 -14.75 -10.13 0.79
CA THR A 165 -15.44 -9.28 1.76
C THR A 165 -15.39 -9.88 3.16
N GLU A 166 -15.44 -11.21 3.29
CA GLU A 166 -15.33 -11.88 4.59
C GLU A 166 -13.98 -11.57 5.26
N ILE A 167 -12.89 -11.60 4.50
CA ILE A 167 -11.57 -11.24 5.01
C ILE A 167 -11.55 -9.75 5.40
N ALA A 168 -12.15 -8.87 4.59
CA ALA A 168 -12.22 -7.44 4.88
C ALA A 168 -12.98 -7.14 6.18
N PHE A 169 -14.13 -7.79 6.35
CA PHE A 169 -14.99 -7.64 7.52
C PHE A 169 -14.30 -8.16 8.78
N ASN A 170 -13.67 -9.33 8.71
CA ASN A 170 -12.86 -9.87 9.80
C ASN A 170 -11.72 -8.91 10.20
N MET A 171 -11.03 -8.29 9.23
CA MET A 171 -9.98 -7.30 9.53
C MET A 171 -10.53 -6.06 10.25
N ILE A 172 -11.71 -5.55 9.84
CA ILE A 172 -12.35 -4.42 10.53
C ILE A 172 -12.65 -4.77 11.99
N GLU A 173 -13.25 -5.93 12.24
CA GLU A 173 -13.61 -6.35 13.60
C GLU A 173 -12.37 -6.58 14.48
N GLN A 174 -11.30 -7.16 13.90
CA GLN A 174 -10.04 -7.37 14.60
C GLN A 174 -9.34 -6.05 14.97
N GLU A 175 -9.34 -5.07 14.07
CA GLU A 175 -8.68 -3.78 14.31
C GLU A 175 -9.45 -2.91 15.31
N LEU A 176 -10.80 -2.93 15.25
CA LEU A 176 -11.65 -2.11 16.11
C LEU A 176 -12.06 -2.82 17.41
N GLY A 177 -11.86 -4.14 17.51
CA GLY A 177 -12.18 -4.94 18.70
C GLY A 177 -13.68 -5.05 19.00
N LEU A 178 -14.53 -4.77 18.01
CA LEU A 178 -15.99 -4.77 18.11
C LEU A 178 -16.58 -5.46 16.89
N SER A 179 -17.76 -6.07 17.03
CA SER A 179 -18.45 -6.67 15.88
C SER A 179 -18.98 -5.58 14.92
N LEU A 180 -19.09 -5.90 13.64
CA LEU A 180 -19.63 -4.96 12.64
C LEU A 180 -21.03 -4.47 13.00
N VAL A 181 -21.85 -5.34 13.59
CA VAL A 181 -23.22 -5.04 14.01
C VAL A 181 -23.25 -4.01 15.14
N GLU A 182 -22.25 -3.97 16.01
CA GLU A 182 -22.14 -2.97 17.08
C GLU A 182 -21.68 -1.60 16.55
N ILE A 183 -20.82 -1.59 15.54
CA ILE A 183 -20.22 -0.38 14.97
C ILE A 183 -21.17 0.29 13.97
N PHE A 184 -21.74 -0.50 13.07
CA PHE A 184 -22.52 -0.05 11.92
C PHE A 184 -23.99 -0.50 12.04
N SER A 185 -24.91 0.38 11.68
CA SER A 185 -26.31 0.01 11.45
C SER A 185 -26.51 -0.64 10.08
N GLU A 186 -25.70 -0.23 9.10
CA GLU A 186 -25.73 -0.72 7.72
C GLU A 186 -24.29 -0.72 7.18
N ILE A 187 -23.90 -1.74 6.42
CA ILE A 187 -22.66 -1.78 5.64
C ILE A 187 -22.94 -2.47 4.31
N SER A 188 -22.36 -1.96 3.21
CA SER A 188 -22.56 -2.54 1.88
C SER A 188 -21.99 -3.97 1.82
N PRO A 189 -22.71 -4.95 1.26
CA PRO A 189 -22.22 -6.32 1.16
C PRO A 189 -21.05 -6.45 0.17
N GLU A 190 -20.99 -5.54 -0.81
CA GLU A 190 -19.92 -5.45 -1.80
C GLU A 190 -19.16 -4.12 -1.64
N PRO A 191 -17.87 -4.08 -1.98
CA PRO A 191 -17.10 -2.85 -1.97
C PRO A 191 -17.57 -1.89 -3.07
N VAL A 192 -17.71 -0.61 -2.71
CA VAL A 192 -18.06 0.47 -3.64
C VAL A 192 -16.90 0.79 -4.58
N ALA A 193 -15.67 0.59 -4.11
CA ALA A 193 -14.45 0.75 -4.90
C ALA A 193 -13.35 -0.19 -4.41
N ALA A 194 -12.52 -0.67 -5.32
CA ALA A 194 -11.33 -1.46 -5.03
C ALA A 194 -10.12 -0.92 -5.79
N ALA A 195 -8.98 -0.89 -5.11
CA ALA A 195 -7.72 -0.34 -5.60
C ALA A 195 -6.54 -1.23 -5.18
N SER A 196 -5.34 -0.86 -5.60
CA SER A 196 -4.12 -1.64 -5.37
C SER A 196 -3.79 -1.82 -3.88
N LEU A 197 -4.15 -0.85 -3.03
CA LEU A 197 -3.88 -0.89 -1.59
C LEU A 197 -4.98 -1.51 -0.75
N GLY A 198 -6.20 -1.64 -1.26
CA GLY A 198 -7.36 -1.95 -0.44
C GLY A 198 -8.68 -1.67 -1.15
N GLN A 199 -9.76 -1.79 -0.39
CA GLN A 199 -11.12 -1.59 -0.88
C GLN A 199 -11.94 -0.73 0.07
N VAL A 200 -13.03 -0.16 -0.45
CA VAL A 200 -13.85 0.84 0.25
C VAL A 200 -15.29 0.35 0.30
N TYR A 201 -15.84 0.32 1.50
CA TYR A 201 -17.25 0.03 1.76
C TYR A 201 -17.99 1.31 2.14
N GLN A 202 -19.27 1.37 1.81
CA GLN A 202 -20.16 2.39 2.36
C GLN A 202 -20.82 1.80 3.60
N ALA A 203 -20.81 2.55 4.71
CA ALA A 203 -21.44 2.13 5.94
C ALA A 203 -22.17 3.29 6.62
N ARG A 204 -23.06 2.96 7.55
CA ARG A 204 -23.75 3.91 8.42
C ARG A 204 -23.42 3.60 9.87
N LEU A 205 -22.90 4.59 10.60
CA LEU A 205 -22.55 4.42 12.02
C LEU A 205 -23.80 4.24 12.87
N ARG A 206 -23.82 3.22 13.73
CA ARG A 206 -24.98 2.94 14.60
C ARG A 206 -25.24 4.06 15.61
N ARG A 207 -24.18 4.63 16.20
CA ARG A 207 -24.30 5.63 17.27
C ARG A 207 -24.77 7.00 16.78
N THR A 208 -24.36 7.41 15.59
CA THR A 208 -24.59 8.77 15.08
C THR A 208 -25.51 8.82 13.86
N GLY A 209 -25.75 7.70 13.19
CA GLY A 209 -26.51 7.63 11.93
C GLY A 209 -25.75 8.16 10.70
N GLN A 210 -24.50 8.61 10.87
CA GLN A 210 -23.70 9.20 9.80
C GLN A 210 -23.26 8.16 8.77
N VAL A 211 -23.35 8.51 7.49
CA VAL A 211 -22.81 7.71 6.38
C VAL A 211 -21.31 7.95 6.27
N VAL A 212 -20.53 6.87 6.24
CA VAL A 212 -19.07 6.89 6.20
C VAL A 212 -18.54 5.94 5.13
N ALA A 213 -17.34 6.25 4.62
CA ALA A 213 -16.59 5.36 3.75
C ALA A 213 -15.55 4.59 4.59
N VAL A 214 -15.69 3.28 4.67
CA VAL A 214 -14.79 2.39 5.42
C VAL A 214 -13.75 1.84 4.46
N LYS A 215 -12.50 2.29 4.60
CA LYS A 215 -11.39 1.82 3.77
C LYS A 215 -10.68 0.68 4.49
N VAL A 216 -10.65 -0.48 3.85
CA VAL A 216 -9.97 -1.68 4.36
C VAL A 216 -8.72 -1.91 3.53
N GLN A 217 -7.57 -1.99 4.20
CA GLN A 217 -6.30 -2.29 3.53
C GLN A 217 -6.28 -3.75 3.07
N ARG A 218 -5.63 -3.98 1.93
CA ARG A 218 -5.43 -5.32 1.40
C ARG A 218 -4.54 -6.12 2.37
N PRO A 219 -4.88 -7.37 2.70
CA PRO A 219 -4.10 -8.15 3.65
C PRO A 219 -2.66 -8.32 3.15
N GLY A 220 -1.69 -8.14 4.06
CA GLY A 220 -0.25 -8.24 3.75
C GLY A 220 0.36 -7.07 2.96
N VAL A 221 -0.44 -6.09 2.52
CA VAL A 221 0.02 -4.95 1.69
C VAL A 221 1.12 -4.12 2.35
N GLN A 222 1.11 -4.03 3.68
CA GLN A 222 2.08 -3.27 4.44
C GLN A 222 3.45 -3.96 4.48
N ALA A 223 3.46 -5.28 4.68
CA ALA A 223 4.65 -6.12 4.60
C ALA A 223 5.29 -6.00 3.21
N ALA A 224 4.44 -6.16 2.20
CA ALA A 224 4.78 -6.05 0.79
C ALA A 224 5.52 -4.77 0.46
N ILE A 225 4.89 -3.63 0.75
CA ILE A 225 5.44 -2.30 0.48
C ILE A 225 6.73 -2.07 1.26
N SER A 226 6.80 -2.53 2.51
CA SER A 226 7.99 -2.33 3.36
C SER A 226 9.21 -3.06 2.79
N LEU A 227 9.05 -4.30 2.34
CA LEU A 227 10.10 -5.07 1.68
C LEU A 227 10.53 -4.41 0.36
N ASP A 228 9.59 -3.99 -0.47
CA ASP A 228 9.90 -3.37 -1.75
C ASP A 228 10.63 -2.02 -1.57
N ILE A 229 10.24 -1.20 -0.60
CA ILE A 229 10.95 0.05 -0.26
C ILE A 229 12.38 -0.24 0.20
N LEU A 230 12.60 -1.29 0.99
CA LEU A 230 13.94 -1.72 1.41
C LEU A 230 14.80 -2.08 0.20
N ILE A 231 14.27 -2.89 -0.72
CA ILE A 231 14.94 -3.31 -1.95
C ILE A 231 15.27 -2.09 -2.83
N LEU A 232 14.30 -1.19 -3.05
CA LEU A 232 14.49 0.00 -3.86
C LEU A 232 15.55 0.94 -3.27
N ARG A 233 15.61 1.09 -1.93
CA ARG A 233 16.66 1.86 -1.26
C ARG A 233 18.03 1.24 -1.44
N PHE A 234 18.14 -0.08 -1.34
CA PHE A 234 19.38 -0.80 -1.60
C PHE A 234 19.86 -0.58 -3.03
N MET A 235 18.97 -0.78 -4.01
CA MET A 235 19.25 -0.56 -5.43
C MET A 235 19.65 0.89 -5.72
N ALA A 236 18.93 1.88 -5.19
CA ALA A 236 19.28 3.28 -5.34
C ALA A 236 20.65 3.60 -4.73
N GLY A 237 21.04 2.93 -3.64
CA GLY A 237 22.38 3.01 -3.07
C GLY A 237 23.46 2.48 -4.01
N LEU A 238 23.21 1.33 -4.66
CA LEU A 238 24.11 0.77 -5.67
C LEU A 238 24.25 1.69 -6.88
N VAL A 239 23.14 2.20 -7.40
CA VAL A 239 23.14 3.13 -8.55
C VAL A 239 23.91 4.40 -8.21
N ARG A 240 23.74 4.98 -7.01
CA ARG A 240 24.54 6.15 -6.58
C ARG A 240 26.03 5.85 -6.49
N ARG A 241 26.43 4.64 -6.08
CA ARG A 241 27.83 4.22 -6.03
C ARG A 241 28.38 3.98 -7.44
N ALA A 242 27.64 3.33 -8.31
CA ALA A 242 28.02 3.06 -9.69
C ALA A 242 28.04 4.34 -10.56
N GLY A 243 27.07 5.24 -10.38
CA GLY A 243 27.00 6.52 -11.09
C GLY A 243 28.15 7.47 -10.73
N LYS A 244 28.71 7.36 -9.52
CA LYS A 244 29.96 8.03 -9.12
C LYS A 244 31.22 7.42 -9.78
N LEU A 245 31.14 6.23 -10.36
CA LEU A 245 32.25 5.62 -11.10
C LEU A 245 32.30 6.08 -12.57
N ASN A 246 31.21 6.63 -13.12
CA ASN A 246 31.16 7.14 -14.50
C ASN A 246 31.44 8.64 -14.63
N THR A 247 31.71 9.35 -13.52
CA THR A 247 32.03 10.80 -13.57
C THR A 247 33.51 11.07 -13.87
N ASP A 248 34.35 10.04 -14.01
CA ASP A 248 35.79 10.19 -14.28
C ASP A 248 36.17 10.07 -15.77
N LEU A 249 35.21 10.30 -16.68
CA LEU A 249 35.45 10.44 -18.13
C LEU A 249 35.25 11.87 -18.64
N GLN A 250 35.39 12.87 -17.76
CA GLN A 250 35.48 14.30 -18.13
C GLN A 250 36.90 14.88 -17.99
N VAL A 251 37.92 14.04 -17.74
CA VAL A 251 39.32 14.50 -17.56
C VAL A 251 40.19 14.34 -18.82
N MET A 252 39.70 13.71 -19.90
CA MET A 252 40.53 13.41 -21.09
C MET A 252 40.28 14.28 -22.33
N LEU A 253 39.74 15.49 -22.18
CA LEU A 253 39.72 16.48 -23.26
C LEU A 253 40.16 17.88 -22.78
N PRO A 254 41.45 18.10 -22.52
CA PRO A 254 42.09 19.36 -22.81
C PRO A 254 42.86 19.19 -24.11
N LEU A 255 42.41 19.83 -25.19
CA LEU A 255 43.23 20.37 -26.28
C LEU A 255 42.30 21.03 -27.30
N ALA A 256 41.71 22.15 -26.87
CA ALA A 256 41.50 23.28 -27.76
C ALA A 256 42.62 24.28 -27.43
N MET A 257 43.70 24.22 -28.19
CA MET A 257 44.57 25.34 -28.54
C MET A 257 44.72 25.31 -30.05
#